data_AF-A0A429ZCJ2-F1
#
_entry.id   AF-A0A429ZCJ2-F1
#
_cell.length_a   1.000
_cell.length_b   1.000
_cell.length_c   1.000
_cell.angle_alpha   90.00
_cell.angle_beta   90.00
_cell.angle_gamma   90.00
#
_symmetry.space_group_name_H-M   'P 1'
#
loop_
_entity.id
_entity.type
_entity.pdbx_description
1 polymer ?
#
loop_
_entity_poly.entity_id
_entity_poly.type
_entity_poly.pdbx_seq_one_letter_code
_entity_poly.pdbx_strand_id
1 'polypeptide(L)'
;MKIKKLVSGITMLALTTVLLAACGGDKKDDTAASSSTEASSSAVAKDSSSTEESSMTIGELKDGEYKLEEKNYNNGYRVVFTIVVKDGKITESNYDNVNEEGKSKVDDAEYNKKMEEVAKTSPEKYIPELNKELLEKQNPSDIDTITGATHSTDSFKEYAKQLIEAAEKGDTKTIEIDNQVEK
;
A
#
# COMPACT_ATOMS: atom_id res chain seq x y z
N MET A 1 16.10 -35.36 32.04
CA MET A 1 14.66 -35.31 32.38
C MET A 1 13.87 -36.01 31.28
N LYS A 2 12.79 -36.68 31.66
CA LYS A 2 12.04 -37.67 30.87
C LYS A 2 11.24 -37.05 29.73
N ILE A 3 11.36 -37.65 28.55
CA ILE A 3 10.58 -37.38 27.34
C ILE A 3 9.19 -38.00 27.50
N LYS A 4 8.14 -37.28 27.08
CA LYS A 4 6.85 -37.89 26.74
C LYS A 4 6.37 -37.33 25.40
N LYS A 5 6.30 -38.23 24.43
CA LYS A 5 5.65 -38.09 23.12
C LYS A 5 4.14 -38.16 23.32
N LEU A 6 3.38 -37.36 22.59
CA LEU A 6 1.98 -37.66 22.29
C LEU A 6 1.72 -37.45 20.80
N VAL A 7 1.35 -38.57 20.19
CA VAL A 7 0.82 -38.76 18.84
C VAL A 7 -0.70 -38.73 18.98
N SER A 8 -1.38 -37.93 18.17
CA SER A 8 -2.81 -38.00 17.86
C SER A 8 -3.04 -37.03 16.69
N GLY A 9 -3.69 -37.35 15.59
CA GLY A 9 -4.50 -38.48 15.18
C GLY A 9 -5.10 -38.07 13.84
N ILE A 10 -5.23 -39.03 12.93
CA ILE A 10 -5.66 -38.86 11.54
C ILE A 10 -7.17 -38.55 11.51
N THR A 11 -7.61 -37.55 10.74
CA THR A 11 -8.98 -37.47 10.22
C THR A 11 -8.92 -37.05 8.77
N MET A 12 -9.01 -38.06 7.92
CA MET A 12 -9.28 -37.98 6.50
C MET A 12 -10.80 -37.87 6.35
N LEU A 13 -11.33 -36.83 5.70
CA LEU A 13 -12.73 -36.83 5.27
C LEU A 13 -12.97 -35.94 4.03
N ALA A 14 -13.32 -36.65 2.95
CA ALA A 14 -14.17 -36.28 1.83
C ALA A 14 -13.69 -35.22 0.80
N LEU A 15 -13.34 -35.75 -0.38
CA LEU A 15 -13.49 -35.08 -1.67
C LEU A 15 -14.96 -34.73 -1.93
N THR A 16 -15.21 -33.52 -2.39
CA THR A 16 -16.38 -33.19 -3.22
C THR A 16 -15.93 -32.31 -4.39
N THR A 17 -15.66 -32.95 -5.53
CA THR A 17 -15.67 -32.31 -6.84
C THR A 17 -17.10 -32.14 -7.31
N VAL A 18 -17.52 -30.91 -7.58
CA VAL A 18 -18.71 -30.62 -8.39
C VAL A 18 -18.23 -29.97 -9.69
N LEU A 19 -18.36 -30.71 -10.78
CA LEU A 19 -18.35 -30.24 -12.16
C LEU A 19 -19.77 -30.50 -12.69
N LEU A 20 -20.44 -29.48 -13.21
CA LEU A 20 -21.55 -29.54 -14.19
C LEU A 20 -21.78 -28.09 -14.65
N ALA A 21 -21.22 -27.66 -15.79
CA ALA A 21 -21.67 -27.85 -17.16
C ALA A 21 -22.86 -26.96 -17.60
N ALA A 22 -22.58 -26.19 -18.66
CA ALA A 22 -23.39 -26.01 -19.87
C ALA A 22 -24.25 -24.74 -20.09
N CYS A 23 -24.16 -24.30 -21.36
CA CYS A 23 -24.98 -23.37 -22.15
C CYS A 23 -24.78 -21.87 -21.88
N GLY A 24 -24.45 -21.00 -22.84
CA GLY A 24 -24.41 -21.10 -24.31
C GLY A 24 -24.85 -19.75 -24.90
N GLY A 25 -24.11 -19.20 -25.86
CA GLY A 25 -24.42 -17.91 -26.51
C GLY A 25 -23.36 -17.49 -27.54
N ASP A 26 -23.60 -17.90 -28.79
CA ASP A 26 -22.83 -17.70 -30.03
C ASP A 26 -22.75 -16.25 -30.57
N LYS A 27 -21.79 -16.06 -31.51
CA LYS A 27 -21.75 -15.14 -32.68
C LYS A 27 -20.83 -13.89 -32.53
N LYS A 28 -19.97 -13.46 -33.46
CA LYS A 28 -19.33 -13.97 -34.70
C LYS A 28 -18.28 -12.93 -35.14
N ASP A 29 -17.28 -13.41 -35.87
CA ASP A 29 -16.22 -12.79 -36.70
C ASP A 29 -16.26 -11.28 -37.00
N ASP A 30 -15.09 -10.61 -37.01
CA ASP A 30 -14.37 -10.38 -38.27
C ASP A 30 -12.95 -9.82 -38.09
N THR A 31 -12.07 -10.32 -38.95
CA THR A 31 -10.66 -10.00 -39.15
C THR A 31 -10.51 -8.84 -40.14
N ALA A 32 -9.56 -7.93 -39.91
CA ALA A 32 -8.50 -7.56 -40.88
C ALA A 32 -7.90 -6.15 -40.62
N ALA A 33 -6.59 -6.18 -40.33
CA ALA A 33 -5.52 -5.46 -41.04
C ALA A 33 -5.49 -3.91 -41.10
N SER A 34 -4.46 -3.40 -40.43
CA SER A 34 -3.35 -2.60 -40.99
C SER A 34 -3.29 -1.10 -40.69
N SER A 35 -2.30 -0.77 -39.84
CA SER A 35 -1.26 0.26 -40.01
C SER A 35 -1.67 1.69 -40.36
N SER A 36 -1.38 2.64 -39.48
CA SER A 36 -0.25 3.60 -39.65
C SER A 36 -0.03 4.44 -38.40
N THR A 37 1.19 4.94 -38.33
CA THR A 37 1.95 5.60 -37.26
C THR A 37 1.62 7.08 -37.07
N GLU A 38 2.20 7.61 -35.97
CA GLU A 38 2.52 9.02 -35.67
C GLU A 38 1.48 9.85 -34.89
N ALA A 39 1.88 10.10 -33.64
CA ALA A 39 2.05 11.42 -33.03
C ALA A 39 0.91 12.43 -33.12
N SER A 40 0.40 12.79 -31.94
CA SER A 40 0.56 14.13 -31.38
C SER A 40 -0.72 14.62 -30.71
N SER A 41 -0.51 15.15 -29.49
CA SER A 41 -1.39 16.07 -28.79
C SER A 41 -2.66 15.47 -28.18
N SER A 42 -2.49 14.71 -27.10
CA SER A 42 -3.56 14.57 -26.12
C SER A 42 -3.54 15.78 -25.18
N ALA A 43 -4.40 16.73 -25.47
CA ALA A 43 -4.92 17.65 -24.46
C ALA A 43 -5.81 16.82 -23.53
N VAL A 44 -5.27 16.40 -22.38
CA VAL A 44 -6.11 15.97 -21.26
C VAL A 44 -6.20 17.12 -20.28
N ALA A 45 -7.42 17.66 -20.21
CA ALA A 45 -7.83 18.58 -19.18
C ALA A 45 -7.44 17.97 -17.84
N LYS A 46 -6.46 18.61 -17.21
CA LYS A 46 -6.19 18.51 -15.78
C LYS A 46 -7.44 19.03 -15.09
N ASP A 47 -8.40 18.13 -14.88
CA ASP A 47 -9.41 18.26 -13.84
C ASP A 47 -8.64 18.20 -12.53
N SER A 48 -8.05 19.36 -12.19
CA SER A 48 -7.56 19.68 -10.87
C SER A 48 -8.78 19.65 -9.98
N SER A 49 -9.14 18.47 -9.51
CA SER A 49 -9.83 18.30 -8.26
C SER A 49 -8.94 18.93 -7.20
N SER A 50 -9.24 20.20 -6.93
CA SER A 50 -8.81 20.93 -5.76
C SER A 50 -9.10 20.07 -4.54
N THR A 51 -8.10 19.31 -4.10
CA THR A 51 -8.10 18.77 -2.75
C THR A 51 -7.64 19.93 -1.89
N GLU A 52 -8.62 20.58 -1.28
CA GLU A 52 -8.36 21.56 -0.24
C GLU A 52 -7.38 20.98 0.78
N GLU A 53 -6.37 21.77 1.14
CA GLU A 53 -5.60 21.59 2.36
C GLU A 53 -6.55 21.62 3.55
N SER A 54 -7.17 20.48 3.84
CA SER A 54 -7.82 20.26 5.12
C SER A 54 -6.69 20.03 6.12
N SER A 55 -6.32 21.12 6.80
CA SER A 55 -5.61 21.05 8.07
C SER A 55 -6.41 20.14 9.00
N MET A 56 -5.97 18.90 9.15
CA MET A 56 -6.57 17.98 10.11
C MET A 56 -6.15 18.40 11.51
N THR A 57 -7.13 18.66 12.37
CA THR A 57 -6.91 18.85 13.80
C THR A 57 -6.74 17.48 14.46
N ILE A 58 -5.54 17.17 14.94
CA ILE A 58 -5.26 15.91 15.63
C ILE A 58 -5.77 15.99 17.07
N GLY A 59 -6.65 15.05 17.42
CA GLY A 59 -7.18 14.84 18.76
C GLY A 59 -6.20 14.13 19.69
N GLU A 60 -6.70 13.74 20.87
CA GLU A 60 -5.89 12.97 21.83
C GLU A 60 -5.67 11.54 21.31
N LEU A 61 -4.41 11.18 21.07
CA LEU A 61 -4.05 9.84 20.60
C LEU A 61 -4.02 8.85 21.75
N LYS A 62 -4.62 7.67 21.56
CA LYS A 62 -4.56 6.57 22.53
C LYS A 62 -3.32 5.73 22.28
N ASP A 63 -2.65 5.37 23.36
CA ASP A 63 -1.47 4.50 23.30
C ASP A 63 -1.81 3.14 22.69
N GLY A 64 -0.95 2.65 21.81
CA GLY A 64 -1.19 1.42 21.08
C GLY A 64 -0.35 1.29 19.82
N GLU A 65 -0.53 0.16 19.15
CA GLU A 65 0.06 -0.12 17.84
C GLU A 65 -1.06 -0.18 16.82
N TYR A 66 -0.96 0.64 15.78
CA TYR A 66 -2.00 0.80 14.75
C TYR A 66 -1.43 0.39 13.41
N LYS A 67 -2.17 -0.42 12.65
CA LYS A 67 -1.70 -1.09 11.44
C LYS A 67 -2.62 -0.84 10.26
N LEU A 68 -2.00 -0.64 9.11
CA LEU A 68 -2.66 -0.52 7.82
C LEU A 68 -1.89 -1.36 6.80
N GLU A 69 -2.60 -2.08 5.94
CA GLU A 69 -2.01 -2.79 4.82
C GLU A 69 -2.90 -2.75 3.57
N GLU A 70 -2.28 -2.70 2.41
CA GLU A 70 -2.96 -2.86 1.13
C GLU A 70 -3.25 -4.35 0.84
N LYS A 71 -4.36 -4.62 0.15
CA LYS A 71 -4.75 -5.99 -0.26
C LYS A 71 -4.06 -6.43 -1.53
N ASN A 72 -3.92 -5.53 -2.49
CA ASN A 72 -3.49 -5.86 -3.85
C ASN A 72 -2.06 -5.40 -4.10
N TYR A 73 -1.32 -6.19 -4.88
CA TYR A 73 0.01 -5.83 -5.32
C TYR A 73 -0.06 -4.96 -6.58
N ASN A 74 0.60 -3.80 -6.54
CA ASN A 74 0.81 -2.92 -7.68
C ASN A 74 2.31 -2.89 -8.01
N ASN A 75 2.68 -3.20 -9.26
CA ASN A 75 4.08 -3.35 -9.68
C ASN A 75 4.88 -4.34 -8.81
N GLY A 76 4.22 -5.40 -8.31
CA GLY A 76 4.84 -6.43 -7.47
C GLY A 76 5.02 -6.04 -5.99
N TYR A 77 4.49 -4.89 -5.56
CA TYR A 77 4.59 -4.39 -4.19
C TYR A 77 3.22 -4.00 -3.63
N ARG A 78 3.07 -4.11 -2.30
CA ARG A 78 1.92 -3.57 -1.55
C ARG A 78 2.42 -2.78 -0.35
N VAL A 79 1.67 -1.79 0.10
CA VAL A 79 2.02 -1.04 1.31
C VAL A 79 1.70 -1.82 2.58
N VAL A 80 2.62 -1.74 3.53
CA VAL A 80 2.40 -2.06 4.95
C VAL A 80 2.83 -0.85 5.77
N PHE A 81 2.01 -0.47 6.75
CA PHE A 81 2.28 0.69 7.59
C PHE A 81 1.86 0.43 9.03
N THR A 82 2.80 0.56 9.96
CA THR A 82 2.52 0.55 11.40
C THR A 82 2.97 1.86 12.05
N ILE A 83 2.15 2.43 12.93
CA ILE A 83 2.57 3.47 13.87
C ILE A 83 2.42 2.97 15.31
N VAL A 84 3.27 3.46 16.21
CA VAL A 84 3.15 3.19 17.66
C VAL A 84 2.94 4.51 18.39
N VAL A 85 1.85 4.61 19.14
CA VAL A 85 1.55 5.74 20.00
C VAL A 85 1.89 5.41 21.45
N LYS A 86 2.62 6.31 22.11
CA LYS A 86 2.91 6.27 23.55
C LYS A 86 2.82 7.68 24.11
N ASP A 87 2.22 7.83 25.29
CA ASP A 87 2.00 9.11 25.96
C ASP A 87 1.33 10.16 25.04
N GLY A 88 0.39 9.71 24.21
CA GLY A 88 -0.32 10.56 23.24
C GLY A 88 0.53 11.10 22.09
N LYS A 89 1.69 10.50 21.81
CA LYS A 89 2.58 10.87 20.69
C LYS A 89 2.93 9.68 19.82
N ILE A 90 3.11 9.90 18.53
CA ILE A 90 3.66 8.90 17.61
C ILE A 90 5.14 8.74 17.92
N THR A 91 5.54 7.54 18.36
CA THR A 91 6.90 7.20 18.78
C THR A 91 7.62 6.31 17.78
N GLU A 92 6.88 5.58 16.95
CA GLU A 92 7.42 4.75 15.87
C GLU A 92 6.55 4.89 14.62
N SER A 93 7.20 4.89 13.45
CA SER A 93 6.57 4.92 12.14
C SER A 93 7.32 3.93 11.25
N ASN A 94 6.61 2.91 10.77
CA ASN A 94 7.14 1.82 9.97
C ASN A 94 6.29 1.66 8.71
N TYR A 95 6.36 2.64 7.81
CA TYR A 95 5.83 2.56 6.46
C TYR A 95 6.84 1.87 5.55
N ASP A 96 6.36 0.94 4.73
CA ASP A 96 7.15 0.28 3.69
C ASP A 96 6.27 -0.23 2.55
N ASN A 97 6.91 -0.58 1.44
CA ASN A 97 6.34 -1.33 0.34
C ASN A 97 6.99 -2.71 0.33
N VAL A 98 6.21 -3.78 0.41
CA VAL A 98 6.73 -5.15 0.47
C VAL A 98 6.25 -5.99 -0.71
N ASN A 99 7.10 -6.89 -1.19
CA ASN A 99 6.74 -7.82 -2.27
C ASN A 99 5.94 -9.03 -1.76
N GLU A 100 5.58 -9.97 -2.65
CA GLU A 100 4.84 -11.20 -2.29
C GLU A 100 5.59 -12.10 -1.29
N GLU A 101 6.92 -12.00 -1.24
CA GLU A 101 7.76 -12.73 -0.29
C GLU A 101 7.92 -11.98 1.05
N GLY A 102 7.31 -10.79 1.19
CA GLY A 102 7.44 -9.93 2.37
C GLY A 102 8.78 -9.18 2.44
N LYS A 103 9.54 -9.10 1.34
CA LYS A 103 10.80 -8.34 1.28
C LYS A 103 10.51 -6.86 1.04
N SER A 104 11.24 -6.01 1.74
CA SER A 104 11.16 -4.55 1.60
C SER A 104 11.60 -4.09 0.21
N LYS A 105 10.90 -3.10 -0.32
CA LYS A 105 11.28 -2.37 -1.54
C LYS A 105 12.50 -1.49 -1.32
N VAL A 106 12.78 -1.09 -0.08
CA VAL A 106 14.05 -0.43 0.29
C VAL A 106 15.24 -1.30 -0.09
N ASP A 107 15.13 -2.62 0.10
CA ASP A 107 16.20 -3.58 -0.18
C ASP A 107 16.32 -4.00 -1.67
N ASP A 108 15.39 -3.56 -2.53
CA ASP A 108 15.43 -3.87 -3.96
C ASP A 108 16.40 -2.93 -4.70
N ALA A 109 17.66 -3.36 -4.81
CA ALA A 109 18.70 -2.60 -5.49
C ALA A 109 18.39 -2.29 -6.97
N GLU A 110 17.66 -3.18 -7.67
CA GLU A 110 17.29 -2.95 -9.06
C GLU A 110 16.23 -1.85 -9.18
N TYR A 111 15.20 -1.89 -8.34
CA TYR A 111 14.16 -0.86 -8.31
C TYR A 111 14.75 0.48 -7.91
N ASN A 112 15.57 0.51 -6.86
CA ASN A 112 16.24 1.72 -6.40
C ASN A 112 17.04 2.38 -7.53
N LYS A 113 17.85 1.61 -8.26
CA LYS A 113 18.62 2.12 -9.39
C LYS A 113 17.74 2.68 -10.51
N LYS A 114 16.71 1.93 -10.93
CA LYS A 114 15.80 2.35 -12.01
C LYS A 114 15.07 3.65 -11.65
N MET A 115 14.58 3.76 -10.41
CA MET A 115 13.87 4.95 -9.96
C MET A 115 14.81 6.15 -9.81
N GLU A 116 16.02 5.96 -9.26
CA GLU A 116 17.00 7.03 -9.08
C GLU A 116 17.41 7.67 -10.42
N GLU A 117 17.57 6.86 -11.48
CA GLU A 117 17.93 7.36 -12.80
C GLU A 117 16.88 8.34 -13.37
N VAL A 118 15.59 8.05 -13.17
CA VAL A 118 14.46 8.79 -13.75
C VAL A 118 13.96 9.89 -12.81
N ALA A 119 13.73 9.56 -11.55
CA ALA A 119 13.05 10.39 -10.57
C ALA A 119 14.00 11.12 -9.61
N LYS A 120 15.31 10.82 -9.65
CA LYS A 120 16.34 11.38 -8.74
C LYS A 120 16.08 11.11 -7.26
N THR A 121 15.28 10.08 -6.98
CA THR A 121 15.00 9.54 -5.66
C THR A 121 14.78 8.03 -5.78
N SER A 122 14.71 7.34 -4.64
CA SER A 122 14.52 5.90 -4.58
C SER A 122 13.79 5.49 -3.31
N PRO A 123 13.19 4.29 -3.24
CA PRO A 123 12.59 3.76 -2.01
C PRO A 123 13.51 3.84 -0.80
N GLU A 124 14.80 3.51 -0.98
CA GLU A 124 15.83 3.60 0.06
C GLU A 124 16.03 5.03 0.61
N LYS A 125 15.67 6.07 -0.15
CA LYS A 125 15.74 7.46 0.29
C LYS A 125 14.43 7.96 0.86
N TYR A 126 13.35 7.87 0.09
CA TYR A 126 12.09 8.52 0.46
C TYR A 126 11.36 7.78 1.59
N ILE A 127 11.47 6.45 1.71
CA ILE A 127 10.77 5.69 2.75
C ILE A 127 11.30 6.04 4.14
N PRO A 128 12.63 6.03 4.39
CA PRO A 128 13.16 6.49 5.68
C PRO A 128 12.85 7.96 5.98
N GLU A 129 12.89 8.82 4.96
CA GLU A 129 12.59 10.25 5.10
C GLU A 129 11.14 10.49 5.55
N LEU A 130 10.15 9.86 4.90
CA LEU A 130 8.73 9.98 5.29
C LEU A 130 8.46 9.49 6.72
N ASN A 131 9.03 8.33 7.09
CA ASN A 131 8.89 7.80 8.44
C ASN A 131 9.48 8.75 9.49
N LYS A 132 10.66 9.33 9.20
CA LYS A 132 11.29 10.32 10.07
C LYS A 132 10.44 11.59 10.16
N GLU A 133 9.95 12.11 9.04
CA GLU A 133 9.13 13.32 9.03
C GLU A 133 7.84 13.15 9.82
N LEU A 134 7.18 11.99 9.76
CA LEU A 134 5.98 11.78 10.59
C LEU A 134 6.30 11.81 12.09
N LEU A 135 7.45 11.28 12.52
CA LEU A 135 7.89 11.36 13.92
C LEU A 135 8.19 12.79 14.34
N GLU A 136 8.79 13.60 13.48
CA GLU A 136 9.13 14.98 13.78
C GLU A 136 7.91 15.91 13.76
N LYS A 137 7.05 15.76 12.75
CA LYS A 137 5.90 16.64 12.49
C LYS A 137 4.68 16.24 13.31
N GLN A 138 4.53 14.95 13.63
CA GLN A 138 3.34 14.36 14.25
C GLN A 138 2.05 14.52 13.46
N ASN A 139 2.06 15.28 12.36
CA ASN A 139 0.93 15.52 11.48
C ASN A 139 1.31 15.25 10.02
N PRO A 140 0.65 14.30 9.33
CA PRO A 140 0.97 13.98 7.95
C PRO A 140 0.70 15.12 6.97
N SER A 141 -0.20 16.06 7.27
CA SER A 141 -0.43 17.22 6.41
C SER A 141 0.78 18.17 6.39
N ASP A 142 1.65 18.14 7.41
CA ASP A 142 2.83 19.00 7.54
C ASP A 142 4.12 18.38 6.96
N ILE A 143 4.00 17.17 6.39
CA ILE A 143 5.09 16.44 5.72
C ILE A 143 5.30 17.05 4.33
N ASP A 144 6.54 17.25 3.94
CA ASP A 144 6.84 17.85 2.65
C ASP A 144 6.73 16.80 1.54
N THR A 145 6.30 17.22 0.35
CA THR A 145 6.25 16.31 -0.80
C THR A 145 7.65 16.05 -1.33
N ILE A 146 8.05 14.78 -1.39
CA ILE A 146 9.36 14.39 -1.89
C ILE A 146 9.32 14.38 -3.43
N THR A 147 10.17 15.21 -4.04
CA THR A 147 10.28 15.30 -5.50
C THR A 147 10.68 13.94 -6.08
N GLY A 148 9.97 13.50 -7.13
CA GLY A 148 10.15 12.19 -7.74
C GLY A 148 9.42 11.04 -7.02
N ALA A 149 8.87 11.28 -5.83
CA ALA A 149 8.09 10.31 -5.06
C ALA A 149 6.70 10.85 -4.66
N THR A 150 6.16 11.84 -5.40
CA THR A 150 4.91 12.53 -5.05
C THR A 150 3.75 11.59 -4.73
N HIS A 151 3.45 10.63 -5.61
CA HIS A 151 2.37 9.65 -5.36
C HIS A 151 2.60 8.79 -4.12
N SER A 152 3.86 8.40 -3.85
CA SER A 152 4.22 7.67 -2.64
C SER A 152 4.06 8.53 -1.39
N THR A 153 4.40 9.82 -1.47
CA THR A 153 4.19 10.78 -0.37
C THR A 153 2.71 11.01 -0.11
N ASP A 154 1.88 11.18 -1.15
CA ASP A 154 0.45 11.39 -0.99
C ASP A 154 -0.23 10.17 -0.35
N SER A 155 0.13 8.96 -0.80
CA SER A 155 -0.35 7.70 -0.21
C SER A 155 0.08 7.55 1.24
N PHE A 156 1.34 7.89 1.56
CA PHE A 156 1.85 7.90 2.93
C PHE A 156 1.02 8.82 3.83
N LYS A 157 0.76 10.05 3.38
CA LYS A 157 0.00 11.04 4.14
C LYS A 157 -1.42 10.55 4.40
N GLU A 158 -2.08 10.00 3.38
CA GLU A 158 -3.44 9.46 3.51
C GLU A 158 -3.52 8.29 4.47
N TYR A 159 -2.59 7.33 4.38
CA TYR A 159 -2.56 6.18 5.27
C TYR A 159 -2.18 6.57 6.71
N ALA A 160 -1.26 7.52 6.89
CA ALA A 160 -0.94 8.07 8.21
C ALA A 160 -2.15 8.74 8.86
N LYS A 161 -2.98 9.47 8.10
CA LYS A 161 -4.23 10.06 8.60
C LYS A 161 -5.17 8.99 9.13
N GLN A 162 -5.39 7.91 8.36
CA GLN A 162 -6.26 6.81 8.80
C GLN A 162 -5.74 6.10 10.06
N LEU A 163 -4.42 5.91 10.16
CA LEU A 163 -3.79 5.37 11.36
C LEU A 163 -3.94 6.29 12.58
N ILE A 164 -3.80 7.61 12.37
CA ILE A 164 -4.03 8.62 13.42
C ILE A 164 -5.49 8.62 13.87
N GLU A 165 -6.45 8.57 12.95
CA GLU A 165 -7.86 8.47 13.29
C GLU A 165 -8.19 7.18 14.06
N ALA A 166 -7.55 6.06 13.70
CA ALA A 166 -7.66 4.81 14.46
C ALA A 166 -7.07 4.98 15.88
N ALA A 167 -5.96 5.71 16.00
CA ALA A 167 -5.35 6.03 17.29
C ALA A 167 -6.19 6.95 18.17
N GLU A 168 -6.88 7.94 17.61
CA GLU A 168 -7.85 8.76 18.35
C GLU A 168 -9.01 7.93 18.92
N LYS A 169 -9.43 6.91 18.15
CA LYS A 169 -10.50 5.98 18.53
C LYS A 169 -10.01 4.83 19.42
N GLY A 170 -8.70 4.61 19.51
CA GLY A 170 -8.11 3.42 20.13
C GLY A 170 -8.44 2.11 19.40
N ASP A 171 -8.76 2.16 18.10
CA ASP A 171 -9.08 0.97 17.30
C ASP A 171 -7.80 0.34 16.76
N THR A 172 -7.36 -0.74 17.40
CA THR A 172 -6.12 -1.46 17.04
C THR A 172 -6.32 -2.53 15.97
N LYS A 173 -7.52 -2.64 15.38
CA LYS A 173 -7.75 -3.53 14.25
C LYS A 173 -6.94 -3.07 13.04
N THR A 174 -6.36 -4.03 12.32
CA THR A 174 -5.68 -3.74 11.06
C THR A 174 -6.66 -3.17 10.05
N ILE A 175 -6.33 -2.00 9.51
CA ILE A 175 -7.04 -1.36 8.41
C ILE A 175 -6.58 -2.02 7.12
N GLU A 176 -7.51 -2.61 6.37
CA GLU A 176 -7.20 -3.17 5.06
C GLU A 176 -7.68 -2.24 3.95
N ILE A 177 -6.76 -1.83 3.07
CA ILE A 177 -7.05 -0.97 1.92
C ILE A 177 -7.17 -1.84 0.67
N ASP A 178 -8.36 -1.86 0.06
CA ASP A 178 -8.55 -2.43 -1.28
C ASP A 178 -8.07 -1.40 -2.32
N ASN A 179 -6.76 -1.38 -2.56
CA ASN A 179 -6.11 -0.44 -3.45
C ASN A 179 -6.39 -0.79 -4.91
N GLN A 180 -6.72 0.23 -5.71
CA GLN A 180 -6.98 0.06 -7.13
C GLN A 180 -5.69 -0.32 -7.86
N VAL A 181 -5.75 -1.40 -8.64
CA VAL A 181 -4.66 -1.80 -9.54
C VAL A 181 -5.11 -1.56 -10.97
N GLU A 182 -4.50 -0.57 -11.64
CA GLU A 182 -4.74 -0.34 -13.06
C GLU A 182 -4.16 -1.52 -13.87
N LYS A 183 -4.96 -2.07 -14.79
CA LYS A 183 -4.63 -3.22 -15.63
C LYS A 183 -4.07 -2.79 -16.98
#